data_AF-Q9AH24-F1
#
_entry.id   AF-Q9AH24-F1
#
_cell.length_a   1.000
_cell.length_b   1.000
_cell.length_c   1.000
_cell.angle_alpha   90.00
_cell.angle_beta   90.00
_cell.angle_gamma   90.00
#
_symmetry.space_group_name_H-M   'P 1'
#
loop_
_entity.id
_entity.type
_entity.pdbx_description
1 polymer ?
#
loop_
_entity_poly.entity_id
_entity_poly.type
_entity_poly.pdbx_seq_one_letter_code
_entity_poly.pdbx_strand_id
1 'polypeptide(L)'
;DPAYARQTCEAILSSVYSNHKDQCCKLLVNKGGSITPFLKEIGEAAQNAGLPGEIKNGVFTPAGAGTNPFVVPLISSASTKYPHMFTNYNQQVSFKA
;
A
#
# COMPACT_ATOMS: atom_id res chain seq x y z
N ASP A 1 -22.64 1.28 -8.44
CA ASP A 1 -22.63 2.10 -7.23
C ASP A 1 -21.50 3.13 -7.35
N PRO A 2 -21.82 4.43 -7.48
CA PRO A 2 -20.82 5.51 -7.59
C PRO A 2 -19.91 5.65 -6.37
N ALA A 3 -20.40 5.34 -5.17
CA ALA A 3 -19.60 5.38 -3.95
C ALA A 3 -18.55 4.25 -3.98
N TYR A 4 -18.95 3.05 -4.43
CA TYR A 4 -18.04 1.92 -4.63
C TYR A 4 -16.95 2.23 -5.67
N ALA A 5 -17.30 2.87 -6.78
CA ALA A 5 -16.32 3.25 -7.81
C ALA A 5 -15.27 4.22 -7.25
N ARG A 6 -15.71 5.24 -6.51
CA ARG A 6 -14.81 6.20 -5.84
C ARG A 6 -13.90 5.53 -4.81
N GLN A 7 -14.47 4.71 -3.92
CA GLN A 7 -13.70 3.95 -2.93
C GLN A 7 -12.69 3.03 -3.59
N THR A 8 -13.04 2.44 -4.73
CA THR A 8 -12.12 1.59 -5.51
C THR A 8 -10.93 2.40 -6.03
N CYS A 9 -11.18 3.53 -6.70
CA CYS A 9 -10.09 4.38 -7.21
C CYS A 9 -9.15 4.86 -6.08
N GLU A 10 -9.72 5.34 -4.97
CA GLU A 10 -8.96 5.82 -3.82
C GLU A 10 -8.14 4.68 -3.18
N ALA A 11 -8.73 3.50 -3.02
CA ALA A 11 -8.07 2.34 -2.43
C ALA A 11 -6.96 1.76 -3.32
N ILE A 12 -7.14 1.71 -4.64
CA ILE A 12 -6.13 1.22 -5.57
C ILE A 12 -4.91 2.14 -5.55
N LEU A 13 -5.11 3.46 -5.66
CA LEU A 13 -4.00 4.42 -5.63
C LEU A 13 -3.30 4.44 -4.26
N SER A 14 -4.06 4.32 -3.17
CA SER A 14 -3.48 4.20 -1.83
C SER A 14 -2.69 2.90 -1.64
N SER A 15 -3.12 1.80 -2.28
CA SER A 15 -2.37 0.53 -2.29
C SER A 15 -1.05 0.66 -3.05
N VAL A 16 -1.03 1.35 -4.19
CA VAL A 16 0.21 1.62 -4.94
C VAL A 16 1.18 2.45 -4.08
N TYR A 17 0.66 3.48 -3.41
CA TYR A 17 1.44 4.26 -2.44
C TYR A 17 2.03 3.38 -1.33
N SER A 18 1.22 2.53 -0.69
CA SER A 18 1.69 1.62 0.37
C SER A 18 2.78 0.67 -0.10
N ASN A 19 2.56 0.01 -1.25
CA ASN A 19 3.51 -0.96 -1.80
C ASN A 19 4.84 -0.27 -2.16
N HIS A 20 4.77 0.89 -2.79
CA HIS A 20 5.96 1.66 -3.15
C HIS A 20 6.70 2.14 -1.90
N LYS A 21 5.98 2.66 -0.90
CA LYS A 21 6.54 3.07 0.39
C LYS A 21 7.30 1.93 1.05
N ASP A 22 6.68 0.76 1.19
CA ASP A 22 7.26 -0.36 1.93
C ASP A 22 8.49 -0.95 1.21
N GLN A 23 8.44 -1.07 -0.11
CA GLN A 23 9.58 -1.54 -0.91
C GLN A 23 10.78 -0.59 -0.84
N CYS A 24 10.56 0.71 -1.09
CA CYS A 24 11.62 1.70 -1.06
C CYS A 24 12.18 1.92 0.35
N CYS A 25 11.34 1.96 1.38
CA CYS A 25 11.79 2.06 2.76
C CYS A 25 12.68 0.88 3.15
N LYS A 26 12.32 -0.35 2.75
CA LYS A 26 13.16 -1.53 2.99
C LYS A 26 14.55 -1.39 2.35
N LEU A 27 14.61 -0.88 1.12
CA LEU A 27 15.89 -0.66 0.42
C LEU A 27 16.72 0.48 1.04
N LEU A 28 16.09 1.60 1.40
CA LEU A 28 16.77 2.75 1.99
C LEU A 28 17.32 2.45 3.38
N VAL A 29 16.55 1.73 4.21
CA VAL A 29 17.00 1.27 5.53
C VAL A 29 18.20 0.33 5.40
N ASN A 30 18.17 -0.61 4.45
CA ASN A 30 19.29 -1.51 4.20
C ASN A 30 20.56 -0.78 3.74
N LYS A 31 20.42 0.41 3.12
CA LYS A 31 21.53 1.27 2.69
C LYS A 31 21.95 2.30 3.74
N GLY A 32 21.30 2.32 4.91
CA GLY A 32 21.55 3.33 5.96
C GLY A 32 21.11 4.75 5.59
N GLY A 33 20.24 4.90 4.59
CA GLY A 33 19.74 6.18 4.12
C GLY A 33 18.55 6.71 4.93
N SER A 34 18.34 8.03 4.90
CA SER A 34 17.15 8.66 5.48
C SER A 34 15.91 8.41 4.61
N ILE A 35 14.82 7.96 5.23
CA ILE A 35 13.53 7.73 4.55
C ILE A 35 12.69 9.00 4.42
N THR A 36 12.96 10.03 5.22
CA THR A 36 12.10 11.22 5.33
C THR A 36 11.95 12.00 4.02
N PRO A 37 13.02 12.26 3.24
CA PRO A 37 12.89 12.96 1.95
C PRO A 37 12.02 12.17 0.95
N PHE A 38 12.22 10.86 0.90
CA PHE A 38 11.44 9.96 0.05
C PHE A 38 9.96 9.96 0.44
N LEU A 39 9.64 9.83 1.74
CA LEU A 39 8.26 9.87 2.23
C LEU A 39 7.55 11.18 1.88
N LYS A 40 8.27 12.31 1.91
CA LYS A 40 7.71 13.60 1.54
C LYS A 40 7.34 13.65 0.05
N GLU A 41 8.25 13.21 -0.82
CA GLU A 41 8.04 13.20 -2.27
C GLU A 41 6.86 12.32 -2.68
N ILE A 42 6.78 11.09 -2.16
CA ILE A 42 5.66 10.20 -2.46
C ILE A 42 4.34 10.68 -1.86
N GLY A 43 4.40 11.36 -0.72
CA GLY A 43 3.24 12.00 -0.09
C GLY A 43 2.68 13.13 -0.95
N GLU A 44 3.56 14.00 -1.47
CA GLU A 44 3.16 15.08 -2.40
C GLU A 44 2.56 14.51 -3.70
N ALA A 45 3.15 13.44 -4.26
CA ALA A 45 2.59 12.76 -5.42
C ALA A 45 1.19 12.19 -5.16
N ALA A 46 0.98 11.59 -3.98
CA ALA A 46 -0.31 11.05 -3.57
C ALA A 46 -1.37 12.15 -3.35
N GLN A 47 -0.96 13.29 -2.79
CA GLN A 47 -1.82 14.47 -2.65
C GLN A 47 -2.20 15.05 -4.02
N ASN A 48 -1.25 15.16 -4.95
CA ASN A 48 -1.47 15.64 -6.31
C ASN A 48 -2.37 14.69 -7.13
N ALA A 49 -2.37 13.39 -6.81
CA ALA A 49 -3.30 12.42 -7.37
C ALA A 49 -4.74 12.58 -6.85
N GLY A 50 -4.98 13.52 -5.92
CA GLY A 50 -6.30 13.82 -5.37
C GLY A 50 -6.75 12.86 -4.27
N LEU A 51 -5.83 12.09 -3.67
CA LEU A 51 -6.19 11.18 -2.59
C LEU A 51 -6.55 11.98 -1.32
N PRO A 52 -7.60 11.57 -0.59
CA PRO A 52 -7.86 12.11 0.75
C PRO A 52 -6.81 11.59 1.73
N GLY A 53 -6.42 12.40 2.71
CA GLY A 53 -5.39 12.04 3.68
C GLY A 53 -5.05 13.15 4.66
N GLU A 54 -4.01 12.92 5.44
CA GLU A 54 -3.55 13.85 6.49
C GLU A 54 -2.06 14.19 6.30
N ILE A 55 -1.67 15.38 6.72
CA ILE A 55 -0.26 15.78 6.79
C ILE A 55 0.20 15.69 8.25
N LYS A 56 1.26 14.92 8.51
CA LYS A 56 1.91 14.83 9.82
C LYS A 56 3.40 15.10 9.66
N ASN A 57 3.95 16.01 10.45
CA ASN A 57 5.37 16.42 10.40
C ASN A 57 5.86 16.81 8.99
N GLY A 58 4.99 17.46 8.19
CA GLY A 58 5.32 17.89 6.83
C GLY A 58 5.29 16.78 5.77
N VAL A 59 4.79 15.58 6.11
CA VAL A 59 4.62 14.45 5.18
C VAL A 59 3.12 14.15 5.04
N PHE A 60 2.63 14.18 3.80
CA PHE A 60 1.26 13.75 3.49
C PHE A 60 1.18 12.22 3.47
N THR A 61 0.12 11.66 4.07
CA THR A 61 -0.18 10.23 4.03
C THR A 61 -1.65 10.02 3.64
N PRO A 62 -1.92 9.24 2.57
CA PRO A 62 -3.30 8.91 2.18
C PRO A 62 -4.07 8.21 3.30
N ALA A 63 -5.37 8.52 3.44
CA ALA A 63 -6.24 7.89 4.43
C ALA A 63 -6.42 6.39 4.16
N GLY A 64 -6.38 5.98 2.89
CA GLY A 64 -6.41 4.58 2.47
C GLY A 64 -5.06 3.87 2.53
N ALA A 65 -4.01 4.53 3.04
CA ALA A 65 -2.69 3.91 3.13
C ALA A 65 -2.73 2.74 4.12
N GLY A 66 -2.47 1.56 3.60
CA GLY A 66 -2.41 0.30 4.34
C GLY A 66 -2.69 -0.86 3.42
N THR A 67 -3.47 -1.81 3.91
CA THR A 67 -3.87 -3.00 3.15
C THR A 67 -5.03 -2.69 2.21
N ASN A 68 -4.90 -3.09 0.96
CA ASN A 68 -5.95 -2.91 -0.04
C ASN A 68 -7.21 -3.73 0.33
N PRO A 69 -8.38 -3.09 0.48
CA PRO A 69 -9.62 -3.75 0.90
C PRO A 69 -10.11 -4.82 -0.08
N PHE A 70 -9.66 -4.81 -1.33
CA PHE A 70 -10.00 -5.82 -2.33
C PHE A 70 -9.02 -7.01 -2.34
N VAL A 71 -7.76 -6.78 -1.97
CA VAL A 71 -6.75 -7.84 -1.92
C VAL A 71 -6.98 -8.76 -0.71
N VAL A 72 -7.41 -8.22 0.43
CA VAL A 72 -7.68 -9.01 1.64
C VAL A 72 -8.67 -10.17 1.42
N PRO A 73 -9.90 -9.94 0.92
CA PRO A 73 -10.86 -11.02 0.70
C PRO A 73 -10.41 -11.98 -0.42
N LEU A 74 -9.69 -11.47 -1.43
CA LEU A 74 -9.12 -12.29 -2.50
C LEU A 74 -8.09 -13.30 -1.95
N ILE A 75 -7.17 -12.81 -1.12
CA ILE A 75 -6.14 -13.64 -0.48
C ILE A 75 -6.75 -14.60 0.54
N SER A 76 -7.74 -14.16 1.31
CA SER A 76 -8.48 -15.05 2.21
C SER A 76 -9.10 -16.21 1.43
N SER A 77 -9.82 -15.91 0.34
CA SER A 77 -10.43 -16.91 -0.53
C SER A 77 -9.39 -17.84 -1.17
N ALA A 78 -8.27 -17.30 -1.65
CA ALA A 78 -7.19 -18.07 -2.24
C ALA A 78 -6.49 -18.99 -1.22
N SER A 79 -6.30 -18.51 0.02
CA SER A 79 -5.67 -19.29 1.10
C SER A 79 -6.53 -20.48 1.53
N THR A 80 -7.85 -20.32 1.56
CA THR A 80 -8.79 -21.43 1.83
C THR A 80 -8.82 -22.43 0.67
N LYS A 81 -8.76 -21.94 -0.57
CA LYS A 81 -8.85 -22.80 -1.76
C LYS A 81 -7.55 -23.53 -2.10
N TYR A 82 -6.40 -22.91 -1.83
CA TYR A 82 -5.07 -23.41 -2.20
C TYR A 82 -4.10 -23.39 -1.00
N PRO A 83 -4.42 -24.07 0.12
CA PRO A 83 -3.66 -23.93 1.38
C PRO A 83 -2.16 -24.22 1.22
N HIS A 84 -1.80 -25.19 0.38
CA HIS A 84 -0.40 -25.56 0.12
C HIS A 84 0.45 -24.43 -0.47
N MET A 85 -0.16 -23.49 -1.22
CA MET A 85 0.53 -22.34 -1.82
C MET A 85 0.73 -21.18 -0.83
N PHE A 86 0.05 -21.21 0.32
CA PHE A 86 0.11 -20.17 1.35
C PHE A 86 0.81 -20.65 2.63
N THR A 87 1.45 -21.82 2.62
CA THR A 87 2.20 -22.32 3.79
C THR A 87 3.48 -21.52 4.06
N ASN A 88 4.14 -21.03 3.01
CA ASN A 88 5.37 -20.26 3.11
C ASN A 88 5.09 -18.76 3.26
N TYR A 89 5.66 -18.12 4.28
CA TYR A 89 5.51 -16.69 4.53
C TYR A 89 5.87 -15.82 3.32
N ASN A 90 6.97 -16.13 2.62
CA ASN A 90 7.39 -15.38 1.45
C ASN A 90 6.41 -15.54 0.28
N GLN A 91 5.78 -16.72 0.13
CA GLN A 91 4.73 -16.92 -0.87
C GLN A 91 3.49 -16.08 -0.54
N GLN A 92 3.07 -16.05 0.74
CA GLN A 92 1.95 -15.22 1.17
C GLN A 92 2.18 -13.73 0.90
N VAL A 93 3.41 -13.24 1.15
CA VAL A 93 3.80 -11.85 0.87
C VAL A 93 3.80 -11.59 -0.64
N SER A 94 4.32 -12.52 -1.45
CA SER A 94 4.33 -12.37 -2.91
C SER A 94 2.93 -12.35 -3.53
N PHE A 95 1.97 -13.12 -3.00
CA PHE A 95 0.58 -13.07 -3.49
C PHE A 95 -0.14 -11.76 -3.18
N LYS A 96 0.32 -11.01 -2.17
CA LYS A 96 -0.24 -9.70 -1.78
C LYS A 96 0.39 -8.51 -2.53
N ALA A 97 1.55 -8.74 -3.16
CA ALA A 97 2.33 -7.72 -3.86
C ALA A 97 1.77 -7.44 -5.26
#